data_AF-A0A6Q2YV10-F1
#
_entry.id   AF-A0A6Q2YV10-F1
#
_cell.length_a   1.000
_cell.length_b   1.000
_cell.length_c   1.000
_cell.angle_alpha   90.00
_cell.angle_beta   90.00
_cell.angle_gamma   90.00
#
_symmetry.space_group_name_H-M   'P 1'
#
loop_
_entity.id
_entity.type
_entity.pdbx_description
1 polymer ?
#
loop_
_entity_poly.entity_id
_entity_poly.type
_entity_poly.pdbx_seq_one_letter_code
_entity_poly.pdbx_strand_id
1 'polypeptide(L)'
;MAVLRRGICVSSPIQALTETTPLPWFISFRSKFTKSRISQELLDQWSQEHEKYGGNPEQPHKLHVVTRVKSTMRRPYWEKKMVEGLCLQKANVPVIHKNIPSVNSQLKFIKHLVRIQPLKLPYGLPDEEDMADTYLNSKGELIVRRLLKPLEPKTIES
;
A
#
# COMPACT_ATOMS: atom_id res chain seq x y z
N MET A 1 -69.94 -67.08 -8.27
CA MET A 1 -70.27 -67.12 -6.83
C MET A 1 -69.29 -66.21 -6.09
N ALA A 2 -69.77 -65.56 -5.02
CA ALA A 2 -69.06 -64.70 -4.06
C ALA A 2 -69.01 -63.18 -4.36
N VAL A 3 -70.02 -62.54 -3.77
CA VAL A 3 -70.11 -61.16 -3.27
C VAL A 3 -69.02 -60.91 -2.20
N LEU A 4 -68.46 -59.70 -2.11
CA LEU A 4 -68.56 -58.80 -0.92
C LEU A 4 -67.63 -57.58 -1.04
N ARG A 5 -68.24 -56.39 -0.99
CA ARG A 5 -67.61 -55.10 -0.68
C ARG A 5 -67.06 -55.08 0.75
N ARG A 6 -65.93 -54.40 0.94
CA ARG A 6 -65.49 -53.56 2.10
C ARG A 6 -64.13 -52.99 1.65
N GLY A 7 -63.93 -51.69 1.40
CA GLY A 7 -64.26 -50.56 2.25
C GLY A 7 -63.14 -50.32 3.25
N ILE A 8 -62.03 -49.70 2.83
CA ILE A 8 -61.15 -48.91 3.71
C ILE A 8 -60.70 -47.68 2.92
N CYS A 9 -61.17 -46.53 3.39
CA CYS A 9 -60.74 -45.22 2.98
C CYS A 9 -59.38 -44.97 3.64
N VAL A 10 -58.32 -44.78 2.84
CA VAL A 10 -57.07 -44.22 3.34
C VAL A 10 -56.94 -42.85 2.69
N SER A 11 -57.14 -41.82 3.50
CA SER A 11 -56.97 -40.42 3.14
C SER A 11 -55.50 -40.15 2.81
N SER A 12 -55.18 -39.96 1.52
CA SER A 12 -53.95 -39.30 1.12
C SER A 12 -54.25 -37.82 0.92
N PRO A 13 -53.54 -36.89 1.58
CA PRO A 13 -53.74 -35.47 1.34
C PRO A 13 -53.23 -35.15 -0.06
N ILE A 14 -54.11 -34.56 -0.88
CA ILE A 14 -53.74 -33.83 -2.08
C ILE A 14 -52.88 -32.66 -1.60
N GLN A 15 -51.56 -32.82 -1.61
CA GLN A 15 -50.66 -31.67 -1.55
C GLN A 15 -50.38 -31.26 -2.99
N ALA A 16 -51.07 -30.20 -3.38
CA ALA A 16 -50.79 -29.48 -4.62
C ALA A 16 -49.33 -29.04 -4.62
N LEU A 17 -48.56 -29.58 -5.57
CA LEU A 17 -47.31 -28.98 -6.01
C LEU A 17 -47.68 -27.64 -6.67
N THR A 18 -47.72 -26.58 -5.86
CA THR A 18 -47.62 -25.20 -6.35
C THR A 18 -46.14 -24.86 -6.40
N GLU A 19 -45.49 -25.41 -7.42
CA GLU A 19 -44.21 -24.92 -7.90
C GLU A 19 -44.39 -23.51 -8.44
N THR A 20 -43.88 -22.52 -7.72
CA THR A 20 -43.22 -21.33 -8.30
C THR A 20 -42.50 -20.62 -7.17
N THR A 21 -41.33 -21.14 -6.77
CA THR A 21 -40.33 -20.29 -6.15
C THR A 21 -39.94 -19.24 -7.19
N PRO A 22 -40.16 -17.93 -6.93
CA PRO A 22 -39.64 -16.91 -7.82
C PRO A 22 -38.12 -17.01 -7.77
N LEU A 23 -37.55 -17.53 -8.85
CA LEU A 23 -36.12 -17.51 -9.11
C LEU A 23 -35.59 -16.10 -8.83
N PRO A 24 -34.53 -15.92 -8.01
CA PRO A 24 -33.96 -14.62 -7.70
C PRO A 24 -33.10 -14.15 -8.89
N TRP A 25 -33.72 -14.10 -10.07
CA TRP A 25 -33.05 -13.68 -11.29
C TRP A 25 -33.10 -12.17 -11.32
N PHE A 26 -31.90 -11.58 -11.25
CA PHE A 26 -31.57 -10.17 -11.49
C PHE A 26 -31.70 -9.18 -10.33
N ILE A 27 -31.10 -9.47 -9.17
CA ILE A 27 -30.48 -8.37 -8.41
C ILE A 27 -29.17 -8.03 -9.13
N SER A 28 -29.22 -7.01 -9.99
CA SER A 28 -28.01 -6.44 -10.56
C SER A 28 -27.23 -5.76 -9.43
N PHE A 29 -26.34 -6.50 -8.77
CA PHE A 29 -25.38 -5.93 -7.81
C PHE A 29 -24.34 -5.09 -8.57
N ARG A 30 -24.74 -3.89 -9.01
CA ARG A 30 -23.80 -2.91 -9.54
C ARG A 30 -23.02 -2.32 -8.37
N SER A 31 -21.91 -2.97 -8.04
CA SER A 31 -20.93 -2.44 -7.07
C SER A 31 -20.49 -1.05 -7.51
N LYS A 32 -20.80 -0.03 -6.70
CA LYS A 32 -20.30 1.33 -6.93
C LYS A 32 -18.81 1.34 -6.57
N PHE A 33 -17.99 1.88 -7.47
CA PHE A 33 -16.58 2.09 -7.15
C PHE A 33 -16.46 3.19 -6.09
N THR A 34 -15.97 2.80 -4.91
CA THR A 34 -15.78 3.68 -3.74
C THR A 34 -14.32 3.67 -3.30
N LYS A 35 -13.94 4.54 -2.36
CA LYS A 35 -12.58 4.55 -1.79
C LYS A 35 -12.34 3.26 -1.01
N SER A 36 -11.28 2.53 -1.36
CA SER A 36 -10.86 1.34 -0.61
C SER A 36 -10.42 1.72 0.81
N ARG A 37 -10.88 0.97 1.80
CA ARG A 37 -10.38 1.02 3.18
C ARG A 37 -9.46 -0.19 3.40
N ILE A 38 -8.34 0.03 4.07
CA ILE A 38 -7.41 -1.04 4.44
C ILE A 38 -7.77 -1.47 5.86
N SER A 39 -7.96 -2.77 6.10
CA SER A 39 -8.22 -3.30 7.44
C SER A 39 -6.98 -3.16 8.32
N GLN A 40 -7.20 -3.02 9.63
CA GLN A 40 -6.11 -2.90 10.60
C GLN A 40 -5.30 -4.19 10.68
N GLU A 41 -5.96 -5.35 10.63
CA GLU A 41 -5.34 -6.68 10.63
C GLU A 41 -4.27 -6.84 9.52
N LEU A 42 -4.52 -6.31 8.32
CA LEU A 42 -3.54 -6.36 7.23
C LEU A 42 -2.31 -5.50 7.54
N LEU A 43 -2.49 -4.37 8.23
CA LEU A 43 -1.37 -3.52 8.65
C LEU A 43 -0.54 -4.22 9.72
N ASP A 44 -1.19 -4.89 10.67
CA ASP A 44 -0.53 -5.65 11.72
C ASP A 44 0.25 -6.83 11.13
N GLN A 45 -0.34 -7.54 10.15
CA GLN A 45 0.35 -8.60 9.42
C GLN A 45 1.61 -8.08 8.71
N TRP A 46 1.51 -6.96 7.99
CA TRP A 46 2.68 -6.37 7.32
C TRP A 46 3.74 -5.86 8.30
N SER A 47 3.34 -5.43 9.50
CA SER A 47 4.31 -5.01 10.51
C SER A 47 5.20 -6.16 10.98
N GLN A 48 4.75 -7.41 10.96
CA GLN A 48 5.56 -8.55 11.41
C GLN A 48 6.68 -8.94 10.43
N GLU A 49 6.67 -8.45 9.18
CA GLU A 49 7.66 -8.81 8.15
C GLU A 49 9.04 -8.12 8.32
N HIS A 50 9.53 -7.98 9.55
CA HIS A 50 10.79 -7.27 9.83
C HIS A 50 12.04 -7.97 9.30
N GLU A 51 12.16 -9.29 9.51
CA GLU A 51 13.32 -10.09 9.08
C GLU A 51 13.54 -10.04 7.56
N LYS A 52 12.43 -9.99 6.81
CA LYS A 52 12.44 -9.97 5.34
C LYS A 52 12.95 -8.65 4.77
N TYR A 53 12.62 -7.52 5.40
CA TYR A 53 12.96 -6.19 4.87
C TYR A 53 14.08 -5.48 5.67
N GLY A 54 14.54 -6.06 6.79
CA GLY A 54 15.60 -5.51 7.63
C GLY A 54 15.20 -4.22 8.36
N GLY A 55 13.93 -4.07 8.70
CA GLY A 55 13.43 -2.93 9.49
C GLY A 55 13.45 -3.22 10.99
N ASN A 56 13.84 -2.26 11.82
CA ASN A 56 13.81 -2.38 13.27
C ASN A 56 12.55 -1.68 13.84
N PRO A 57 11.63 -2.39 14.54
CA PRO A 57 10.45 -1.78 15.15
C PRO A 57 10.78 -0.83 16.30
N GLU A 58 11.85 -1.10 17.07
CA GLU A 58 12.24 -0.27 18.22
C GLU A 58 12.73 1.11 17.76
N GLN A 59 13.41 1.14 16.61
CA GLN A 59 13.97 2.35 16.02
C GLN A 59 13.41 2.55 14.60
N PRO A 60 12.17 3.05 14.47
CA PRO A 60 11.60 3.33 13.17
C PRO A 60 12.31 4.51 12.50
N HIS A 61 12.38 4.48 11.18
CA HIS A 61 12.95 5.59 10.41
C HIS A 61 12.04 6.81 10.44
N LYS A 62 12.65 8.00 10.46
CA LYS A 62 11.93 9.27 10.63
C LYS A 62 11.37 9.84 9.32
N LEU A 63 12.05 9.58 8.20
CA LEU A 63 11.77 10.19 6.91
C LEU A 63 11.60 9.13 5.82
N HIS A 64 10.59 9.29 4.98
CA HIS A 64 10.34 8.48 3.80
C HIS A 64 10.91 9.15 2.56
N VAL A 65 11.55 8.38 1.70
CA VAL A 65 11.82 8.73 0.31
C VAL A 65 10.69 8.16 -0.54
N VAL A 66 9.83 9.04 -1.05
CA VAL A 66 8.66 8.65 -1.83
C VAL A 66 8.90 9.00 -3.29
N THR A 67 8.79 7.99 -4.17
CA THR A 67 8.94 8.16 -5.61
C THR A 67 7.70 7.66 -6.32
N ARG A 68 7.11 8.46 -7.20
CA ARG A 68 5.98 8.00 -8.02
C ARG A 68 6.47 7.14 -9.19
N VAL A 69 6.00 5.89 -9.25
CA VAL A 69 6.44 4.90 -10.25
C VAL A 69 5.32 4.58 -11.26
N LYS A 70 4.05 4.75 -10.88
CA LYS A 70 2.91 4.58 -11.81
C LYS A 70 2.27 5.91 -12.19
N SER A 71 1.63 5.92 -13.35
CA SER A 71 0.87 7.08 -13.85
C SER A 71 -0.41 7.31 -13.05
N THR A 72 -0.78 8.59 -12.88
CA THR A 72 -2.07 9.03 -12.35
C THR A 72 -3.17 9.04 -13.42
N MET A 73 -2.82 8.77 -14.69
CA MET A 73 -3.78 8.65 -15.77
C MET A 73 -4.75 7.50 -15.49
N ARG A 74 -6.05 7.70 -15.79
CA ARG A 74 -7.15 6.76 -15.49
C ARG A 74 -7.33 6.43 -14.01
N ARG A 75 -6.75 7.23 -13.10
CA ARG A 75 -7.03 7.13 -11.65
C ARG A 75 -8.16 8.07 -11.23
N PRO A 76 -8.86 7.74 -10.13
CA PRO A 76 -9.90 8.59 -9.57
C PRO A 76 -9.36 9.97 -9.20
N TYR A 77 -10.21 11.00 -9.27
CA TYR A 77 -9.79 12.38 -9.00
C TYR A 77 -9.20 12.57 -7.59
N TRP A 78 -9.65 11.79 -6.59
CA TRP A 78 -9.11 11.87 -5.23
C TRP A 78 -7.66 11.38 -5.14
N GLU A 79 -7.26 10.36 -5.91
CA GLU A 79 -5.86 9.92 -5.97
C GLU A 79 -4.99 11.01 -6.60
N LYS A 80 -5.47 11.66 -7.66
CA LYS A 80 -4.77 12.77 -8.31
C LYS A 80 -4.52 13.92 -7.33
N LYS A 81 -5.55 14.32 -6.58
CA LYS A 81 -5.45 15.36 -5.55
C LYS A 81 -4.44 15.01 -4.43
N MET A 82 -4.37 13.74 -4.03
CA MET A 82 -3.36 13.29 -3.05
C MET A 82 -1.93 13.34 -3.62
N VAL A 83 -1.74 12.95 -4.88
CA VAL A 83 -0.45 13.05 -5.57
C VAL A 83 -0.01 14.52 -5.72
N GLU A 84 -0.94 15.43 -5.98
CA GLU A 84 -0.72 16.89 -5.96
C GLU A 84 -0.30 17.38 -4.58
N GLY A 85 -1.06 17.04 -3.52
CA GLY A 85 -0.76 17.45 -2.15
C GLY A 85 0.58 16.93 -1.61
N LEU A 86 1.06 15.79 -2.10
CA LEU A 86 2.36 15.20 -1.74
C LEU A 86 3.51 15.62 -2.67
N CYS A 87 3.27 16.57 -3.58
CA CYS A 87 4.27 17.07 -4.54
C CYS A 87 4.86 16.00 -5.48
N LEU A 88 4.10 14.94 -5.79
CA LEU A 88 4.55 13.80 -6.61
C LEU A 88 4.16 13.93 -8.09
N GLN A 89 4.11 15.16 -8.61
CA GLN A 89 3.68 15.45 -9.99
C GLN A 89 4.61 14.83 -11.03
N LYS A 90 5.92 14.97 -10.84
CA LYS A 90 6.93 14.37 -11.72
C LYS A 90 7.15 12.90 -11.35
N ALA A 91 7.09 12.01 -12.34
CA ALA A 91 7.40 10.59 -12.12
C ALA A 91 8.91 10.41 -11.92
N ASN A 92 9.29 9.38 -11.17
CA ASN A 92 10.70 9.01 -10.91
C ASN A 92 11.56 10.11 -10.26
N VAL A 93 10.93 11.14 -9.68
CA VAL A 93 11.61 12.14 -8.87
C VAL A 93 11.32 11.83 -7.39
N PRO A 94 12.35 11.59 -6.57
CA PRO A 94 12.17 11.32 -5.15
C PRO A 94 11.77 12.58 -4.40
N VAL A 95 10.81 12.46 -3.49
CA VAL A 95 10.37 13.51 -2.57
C VAL A 95 10.44 12.99 -1.15
N ILE A 96 11.00 13.77 -0.24
CA ILE A 96 11.17 13.39 1.16
C ILE A 96 9.95 13.84 1.96
N HIS A 97 9.38 12.91 2.73
CA HIS A 97 8.21 13.16 3.57
C HIS A 97 8.43 12.65 5.00
N LYS A 98 7.76 13.28 5.98
CA LYS A 98 7.83 12.86 7.38
C LYS A 98 7.07 11.56 7.61
N ASN A 99 7.62 10.63 8.40
CA ASN A 99 6.94 9.42 8.84
C ASN A 99 5.97 9.74 9.99
N ILE A 100 4.85 10.40 9.67
CA ILE A 100 3.80 10.78 10.63
C ILE A 100 2.44 10.19 10.18
N PRO A 101 1.50 9.93 11.11
CA PRO A 101 0.23 9.27 10.78
C PRO A 101 -0.58 9.99 9.70
N SER A 102 -0.58 11.33 9.70
CA SER A 102 -1.25 12.14 8.70
C SER A 102 -0.74 11.84 7.27
N VAL A 103 0.58 11.88 7.07
CA VAL A 103 1.22 11.56 5.78
C VAL A 103 1.04 10.09 5.43
N ASN A 104 1.25 9.19 6.39
CA ASN A 104 1.11 7.75 6.18
C ASN A 104 -0.31 7.36 5.75
N SER A 105 -1.34 8.04 6.25
CA SER A 105 -2.73 7.81 5.83
C SER A 105 -2.93 8.12 4.34
N GLN A 106 -2.32 9.21 3.83
CA GLN A 106 -2.37 9.58 2.42
C GLN A 106 -1.58 8.59 1.56
N LEU A 107 -0.37 8.22 1.99
CA LEU A 107 0.47 7.25 1.32
C LEU A 107 -0.20 5.87 1.23
N LYS A 108 -0.95 5.44 2.26
CA LYS A 108 -1.74 4.20 2.25
C LYS A 108 -2.77 4.17 1.11
N PHE A 109 -3.42 5.29 0.80
CA PHE A 109 -4.38 5.35 -0.31
C PHE A 109 -3.73 5.27 -1.69
N ILE A 110 -2.53 5.83 -1.85
CA ILE A 110 -1.82 5.86 -3.14
C ILE A 110 -0.69 4.83 -3.21
N LYS A 111 -0.66 3.84 -2.31
CA LYS A 111 0.44 2.86 -2.16
C LYS A 111 0.73 2.08 -3.45
N HIS A 112 -0.27 1.91 -4.32
CA HIS A 112 -0.13 1.25 -5.62
C HIS A 112 0.50 2.14 -6.70
N LEU A 113 0.66 3.44 -6.44
CA LEU A 113 1.27 4.39 -7.38
C LEU A 113 2.74 4.72 -7.06
N VAL A 114 3.12 4.56 -5.79
CA VAL A 114 4.39 5.05 -5.24
C VAL A 114 5.27 3.91 -4.77
N ARG A 115 6.58 4.15 -4.80
CA ARG A 115 7.59 3.40 -4.07
C ARG A 115 8.00 4.21 -2.87
N ILE A 116 7.97 3.59 -1.69
CA ILE A 116 8.34 4.20 -0.42
C ILE A 116 9.59 3.48 0.06
N GLN A 117 10.63 4.23 0.40
CA GLN A 117 11.87 3.73 0.98
C GLN A 117 12.20 4.52 2.25
N PRO A 118 12.86 3.93 3.25
CA PRO A 118 13.39 4.69 4.37
C PRO A 118 14.59 5.53 3.91
N LEU A 119 14.68 6.78 4.37
CA LEU A 119 15.89 7.59 4.17
C LEU A 119 16.99 7.08 5.11
N LYS A 120 18.15 6.71 4.55
CA LYS A 120 19.33 6.26 5.29
C LYS A 120 20.42 7.32 5.26
N LEU A 121 21.04 7.54 6.42
CA LEU A 121 22.08 8.55 6.64
C LEU A 121 23.36 7.86 7.13
N PRO A 122 24.19 7.28 6.25
CA PRO A 122 25.37 6.53 6.66
C PRO A 122 26.41 7.41 7.39
N TYR A 123 26.49 8.70 7.04
CA TYR A 123 27.45 9.66 7.61
C TYR A 123 26.80 10.67 8.56
N GLY A 124 25.52 10.53 8.86
CA GLY A 124 24.75 11.52 9.65
C GLY A 124 24.05 12.56 8.78
N LEU A 125 23.66 13.67 9.42
CA LEU A 125 23.07 14.81 8.72
C LEU A 125 24.18 15.62 8.04
N PRO A 126 23.93 16.16 6.84
CA PRO A 126 24.90 17.02 6.19
C PRO A 126 25.03 18.35 6.95
N ASP A 127 26.26 18.79 7.12
CA ASP A 127 26.58 20.13 7.62
C ASP A 127 26.39 21.17 6.51
N GLU A 128 26.47 22.46 6.86
CA GLU A 128 26.24 23.56 5.92
C GLU A 128 27.22 23.54 4.73
N GLU A 129 28.48 23.15 4.98
CA GLU A 129 29.53 23.03 3.95
C GLU A 129 29.23 21.91 2.94
N ASP A 130 28.65 20.80 3.41
CA ASP A 130 28.39 19.60 2.61
C ASP A 130 27.10 19.71 1.78
N MET A 131 26.27 20.74 2.01
CA MET A 131 24.93 20.85 1.44
C MET A 131 24.92 20.77 -0.10
N ALA A 132 25.88 21.45 -0.74
CA ALA A 132 26.00 21.49 -2.20
C ALA A 132 26.46 20.15 -2.82
N ASP A 133 27.20 19.36 -2.04
CA ASP A 133 27.83 18.11 -2.49
C ASP A 133 27.00 16.86 -2.12
N THR A 134 25.80 17.05 -1.57
CA THR A 134 24.90 15.94 -1.23
C THR A 134 24.11 15.45 -2.43
N TYR A 135 23.90 14.14 -2.51
CA TYR A 135 22.97 13.55 -3.46
C TYR A 135 22.27 12.33 -2.88
N LEU A 136 21.07 12.06 -3.40
CA LEU A 136 20.26 10.92 -3.00
C LEU A 136 20.49 9.74 -3.94
N ASN A 137 20.88 8.59 -3.40
CA ASN A 137 21.07 7.36 -4.15
C ASN A 137 19.73 6.64 -4.41
N SER A 138 19.69 5.77 -5.43
CA SER A 138 18.58 4.86 -5.75
C SER A 138 18.16 3.93 -4.61
N LYS A 139 19.08 3.65 -3.67
CA LYS A 139 18.83 2.86 -2.46
C LYS A 139 18.08 3.64 -1.37
N GLY A 140 17.96 4.96 -1.48
CA GLY A 140 17.43 5.83 -0.44
C GLY A 140 18.48 6.31 0.57
N GLU A 141 19.76 6.29 0.19
CA GLU A 141 20.88 6.77 1.01
C GLU A 141 21.24 8.21 0.61
N LEU A 142 21.37 9.10 1.59
CA LEU A 142 21.91 10.45 1.37
C LEU A 142 23.43 10.40 1.53
N ILE A 143 24.15 10.65 0.44
CA ILE A 143 25.62 10.56 0.39
C ILE A 143 26.16 11.96 0.12
N VAL A 144 27.18 12.34 0.89
CA VAL A 144 28.00 13.54 0.64
C VAL A 144 29.13 13.15 -0.32
N ARG A 145 29.29 13.87 -1.43
CA ARG A 145 30.43 13.71 -2.34
C ARG A 145 31.67 14.26 -1.67
N ARG A 146 32.43 13.39 -1.01
CA ARG A 146 33.76 13.75 -0.53
C ARG A 146 34.70 13.81 -1.73
N LEU A 147 35.00 15.03 -2.19
CA LEU A 147 36.11 15.24 -3.10
C LEU A 147 37.37 14.66 -2.45
N LEU A 148 38.16 13.91 -3.22
CA LEU A 148 39.46 13.44 -2.75
C LEU A 148 40.32 14.67 -2.46
N LYS A 149 40.49 15.01 -1.17
CA LYS A 149 41.49 15.99 -0.77
C LYS A 149 42.85 15.39 -1.12
N PRO A 150 43.75 16.15 -1.79
CA PRO A 150 45.09 15.66 -2.04
C PRO A 150 45.70 15.22 -0.72
N LEU A 151 46.28 14.01 -0.71
CA LEU A 151 46.94 13.48 0.47
C LEU A 151 48.08 14.43 0.82
N GLU A 152 48.11 14.96 2.04
CA GLU A 152 49.24 15.80 2.47
C GLU A 152 50.54 15.01 2.29
N PRO A 153 51.59 15.60 1.68
CA PRO A 153 52.84 14.89 1.44
C PRO A 153 53.41 14.52 2.81
N LYS A 154 53.36 13.22 3.14
CA LYS A 154 54.08 12.69 4.29
C LYS A 154 55.55 12.94 4.03
N THR A 155 56.14 13.89 4.75
CA THR A 155 57.59 14.11 4.78
C THR A 155 58.22 12.78 5.16
N ILE A 156 58.89 12.14 4.21
CA ILE A 156 59.74 10.98 4.47
C ILE A 156 60.98 11.57 5.14
N GLU A 157 60.99 11.57 6.47
CA GLU A 157 62.20 11.89 7.24
C GLU A 157 63.26 10.84 6.89
N SER A 158 64.38 11.31 6.33
CA SER A 158 65.58 10.52 6.00
C SER A 158 66.56 10.55 7.16
#